data_AF-A0AAV0R188-F1
#
_entry.id   AF-A0AAV0R188-F1
#
_cell.length_a   1.000
_cell.length_b   1.000
_cell.length_c   1.000
_cell.angle_alpha   90.00
_cell.angle_beta   90.00
_cell.angle_gamma   90.00
#
_symmetry.space_group_name_H-M   'P 1'
#
loop_
_entity.id
_entity.type
_entity.pdbx_description
1 polymer ?
#
loop_
_entity_poly.entity_id
_entity_poly.type
_entity_poly.pdbx_seq_one_letter_code
_entity_poly.pdbx_strand_id
1 'polypeptide(L)'
;MGKRLPVSILFLALAPLLIIAVHAKVPAVIVFGDSSVDAGNNNFIPTVARSNFQPYGRDFSGGKATGRFSNGRIATDFISEAFGLRPTIPAYLDPAYNISDFAVGVTFASNFLAGIAEGFLRQLYGLGARKISLGGLPPMGCMPLERTTNMMGQRACVDRYNVVAADFNGKMNNLTEKLNAELPGAQIVFSNPYFPLMGIIRQPSLYGT
;
A
#
# COMPACT_ATOMS: atom_id res chain seq x y z
N MET A 1 61.57 -11.06 23.07
CA MET A 1 60.67 -12.23 22.91
C MET A 1 59.32 -11.73 22.38
N GLY A 2 59.20 -11.56 21.06
CA GLY A 2 58.02 -10.95 20.43
C GLY A 2 56.95 -11.99 20.13
N LYS A 3 55.80 -11.92 20.81
CA LYS A 3 54.66 -12.79 20.55
C LYS A 3 53.98 -12.36 19.24
N ARG A 4 54.11 -13.18 18.20
CA ARG A 4 53.34 -13.00 16.95
C ARG A 4 51.88 -13.37 17.25
N LEU A 5 50.96 -12.41 17.16
CA LEU A 5 49.53 -12.72 17.21
C LEU A 5 49.16 -13.58 16.00
N PRO A 6 48.41 -14.67 16.17
CA PRO A 6 47.98 -15.52 15.07
C PRO A 6 46.99 -14.75 14.18
N VAL A 7 47.26 -14.75 12.86
CA VAL A 7 46.49 -14.05 11.81
C VAL A 7 44.99 -14.38 11.86
N SER A 8 44.63 -15.56 12.37
CA SER A 8 43.23 -15.98 12.57
C SER A 8 42.44 -15.10 13.55
N ILE A 9 43.08 -14.48 14.54
CA ILE A 9 42.41 -13.58 15.50
C ILE A 9 42.05 -12.24 14.83
N LEU A 10 42.82 -11.80 13.83
CA LEU A 10 42.56 -10.57 13.10
C LEU A 10 41.33 -10.70 12.18
N PHE A 11 41.09 -11.88 11.59
CA PHE A 11 39.91 -12.15 10.78
C PHE A 11 38.61 -12.25 11.60
N LEU A 12 38.66 -12.81 12.81
CA LEU A 12 37.50 -12.85 13.70
C LEU A 12 37.11 -11.47 14.26
N ALA A 13 38.07 -10.54 14.39
CA ALA A 13 37.79 -9.17 14.83
C ALA A 13 37.22 -8.27 13.72
N LEU A 14 37.38 -8.64 12.44
CA LEU A 14 36.86 -7.90 11.28
C LEU A 14 35.50 -8.41 10.77
N ALA A 15 35.12 -9.64 11.13
CA ALA A 15 33.84 -10.23 10.77
C ALA A 15 32.58 -9.51 11.31
N PRO A 16 32.56 -8.85 12.48
CA PRO A 16 31.36 -8.12 12.93
C PRO A 16 31.17 -6.78 12.21
N LEU A 17 32.14 -6.31 11.41
CA LEU A 17 31.99 -5.07 10.65
C LEU A 17 31.28 -5.27 9.30
N LEU A 18 31.03 -6.51 8.88
CA LEU A 18 30.38 -6.84 7.62
C LEU A 18 28.93 -7.34 7.80
N ILE A 19 28.26 -6.98 8.90
CA ILE A 19 26.79 -7.00 8.95
C ILE A 19 26.32 -5.61 8.50
N ILE A 20 26.62 -5.25 7.25
CA ILE A 20 25.73 -4.32 6.56
C ILE A 20 24.47 -5.17 6.38
N ALA A 21 23.46 -4.95 7.22
CA ALA A 21 22.11 -5.34 6.86
C ALA A 21 21.84 -4.62 5.54
N VAL A 22 22.03 -5.34 4.43
CA VAL A 22 21.58 -4.90 3.11
C VAL A 22 20.06 -5.01 3.16
N HIS A 23 19.45 -4.13 3.95
CA HIS A 23 18.02 -3.88 3.84
C HIS A 23 17.87 -3.29 2.45
N ALA A 24 17.15 -3.98 1.58
CA ALA A 24 16.96 -3.55 0.21
C ALA A 24 16.29 -2.16 0.24
N LYS A 25 17.10 -1.09 0.16
CA LYS A 25 16.64 0.30 0.34
C LYS A 25 15.48 0.55 -0.62
N VAL A 26 14.30 0.81 -0.09
CA VAL A 26 13.15 1.28 -0.85
C VAL A 26 13.23 2.80 -0.78
N PRO A 27 13.62 3.49 -1.86
CA PRO A 27 13.85 4.93 -1.81
C PRO A 27 12.55 5.73 -1.78
N ALA A 28 11.44 5.14 -2.23
CA ALA A 28 10.15 5.80 -2.39
C ALA A 28 9.00 4.79 -2.40
N VAL A 29 7.83 5.21 -1.93
CA VAL A 29 6.57 4.47 -2.06
C VAL A 29 5.59 5.32 -2.84
N ILE A 30 5.40 4.97 -4.11
CA ILE A 30 4.41 5.62 -4.98
C ILE A 30 3.15 4.77 -4.97
N VAL A 31 2.01 5.42 -4.72
CA VAL A 31 0.72 4.79 -4.51
C VAL A 31 -0.20 5.15 -5.68
N PHE A 32 -1.00 4.20 -6.12
CA PHE A 32 -2.06 4.44 -7.11
C PHE A 32 -3.29 3.68 -6.62
N GLY A 33 -4.49 4.27 -6.67
CA GLY A 33 -5.68 3.56 -6.18
C GLY A 33 -6.97 4.36 -6.16
N ASP A 34 -7.71 4.27 -5.07
CA ASP A 34 -8.99 4.93 -4.86
C ASP A 34 -9.03 5.62 -3.48
N SER A 35 -10.23 5.92 -2.97
CA SER A 35 -10.41 6.55 -1.67
C SER A 35 -9.74 5.78 -0.52
N SER A 36 -9.54 4.47 -0.64
CA SER A 36 -8.91 3.61 0.37
C SER A 36 -7.43 3.95 0.60
N VAL A 37 -6.79 4.57 -0.39
CA VAL A 37 -5.39 4.99 -0.34
C VAL A 37 -5.22 6.51 -0.51
N ASP A 38 -6.31 7.27 -0.58
CA ASP A 38 -6.24 8.72 -0.75
C ASP A 38 -5.72 9.40 0.53
N ALA A 39 -4.61 10.10 0.39
CA ALA A 39 -3.98 10.89 1.45
C ALA A 39 -4.54 12.32 1.56
N GLY A 40 -5.51 12.71 0.72
CA GLY A 40 -6.14 14.03 0.70
C GLY A 40 -6.17 14.73 -0.66
N ASN A 41 -5.90 14.01 -1.75
CA ASN A 41 -5.94 14.56 -3.11
C ASN A 41 -7.32 15.12 -3.46
N ASN A 42 -8.38 14.47 -2.98
CA ASN A 42 -9.75 14.89 -3.27
C ASN A 42 -10.10 16.28 -2.73
N ASN A 43 -9.30 16.83 -1.80
CA ASN A 43 -9.47 18.19 -1.30
C ASN A 43 -9.20 19.25 -2.37
N PHE A 44 -8.41 18.91 -3.39
CA PHE A 44 -7.89 19.84 -4.39
C PHE A 44 -8.55 19.67 -5.77
N ILE A 45 -9.54 18.78 -5.89
CA ILE A 45 -10.29 18.57 -7.14
C ILE A 45 -11.79 18.83 -6.95
N PRO A 46 -12.54 19.13 -8.03
CA PRO A 46 -13.99 19.30 -7.98
C PRO A 46 -14.70 17.95 -7.78
N THR A 47 -14.85 17.51 -6.53
CA THR A 47 -15.55 16.27 -6.17
C THR A 47 -16.34 16.46 -4.88
N VAL A 48 -17.47 15.74 -4.77
CA VAL A 48 -18.24 15.62 -3.53
C VAL A 48 -17.63 14.58 -2.57
N ALA A 49 -16.81 13.66 -3.09
CA ALA A 49 -16.13 12.65 -2.31
C ALA A 49 -14.91 13.25 -1.61
N ARG A 50 -15.12 14.02 -0.55
CA ARG A 50 -14.06 14.59 0.31
C ARG A 50 -14.14 14.00 1.71
N SER A 51 -13.04 14.03 2.43
CA SER A 51 -12.93 13.56 3.83
C SER A 51 -12.11 14.55 4.67
N ASN A 52 -12.18 15.83 4.32
CA ASN A 52 -11.58 16.95 5.06
C ASN A 52 -12.52 17.54 6.14
N PHE A 53 -13.45 16.74 6.65
CA PHE A 53 -14.41 17.12 7.67
C PHE A 53 -14.59 15.98 8.68
N GLN A 54 -15.21 16.26 9.84
CA GLN A 54 -15.45 15.24 10.86
C GLN A 54 -16.45 14.17 10.38
N PRO A 55 -16.31 12.89 10.77
CA PRO A 55 -15.44 12.36 11.83
C PRO A 55 -14.00 12.00 11.38
N TYR A 56 -13.65 12.22 10.11
CA TYR A 56 -12.34 11.84 9.57
C TYR A 56 -11.19 12.56 10.28
N GLY A 57 -10.04 11.88 10.41
CA GLY A 57 -8.83 12.41 11.04
C GLY A 57 -8.89 12.63 12.56
N ARG A 58 -9.94 12.18 13.26
CA ARG A 58 -10.05 12.26 14.73
C ARG A 58 -8.85 11.66 15.48
N ASP A 59 -8.37 10.52 15.00
CA ASP A 59 -7.27 9.74 15.58
C ASP A 59 -5.94 10.03 14.87
N PHE A 60 -5.92 10.97 13.90
CA PHE A 60 -4.72 11.44 13.23
C PHE A 60 -3.97 12.45 14.12
N SER A 61 -2.68 12.67 13.86
CA SER A 61 -1.88 13.62 14.63
C SER A 61 -2.53 15.02 14.61
N GLY A 62 -2.83 15.55 15.80
CA GLY A 62 -3.52 16.83 15.97
C GLY A 62 -5.04 16.78 15.84
N GLY A 63 -5.67 15.61 15.64
CA GLY A 63 -7.12 15.42 15.62
C GLY A 63 -7.83 16.15 14.47
N LYS A 64 -7.12 16.37 13.35
CA LYS A 64 -7.61 17.13 12.19
C LYS A 64 -7.86 16.22 11.00
N ALA A 65 -8.98 16.46 10.32
CA ALA A 65 -9.28 15.81 9.05
C ALA A 65 -8.26 16.22 7.98
N THR A 66 -7.53 15.24 7.44
CA THR A 66 -6.51 15.49 6.40
C THR A 66 -7.02 15.21 4.98
N GLY A 67 -8.25 14.75 4.80
CA GLY A 67 -8.71 14.18 3.53
C GLY A 67 -8.37 12.70 3.34
N ARG A 68 -7.91 12.01 4.39
CA ARG A 68 -7.89 10.54 4.43
C ARG A 68 -9.29 10.03 4.75
N PHE A 69 -9.77 9.03 4.01
CA PHE A 69 -11.05 8.35 4.30
C PHE A 69 -10.94 7.39 5.48
N SER A 70 -10.34 7.86 6.58
CA SER A 70 -10.11 7.13 7.83
C SER A 70 -10.13 8.11 9.00
N ASN A 71 -10.33 7.60 10.21
CA ASN A 71 -10.15 8.43 11.41
C ASN A 71 -8.67 8.72 11.68
N GLY A 72 -7.74 7.98 11.08
CA GLY A 72 -6.31 8.15 11.29
C GLY A 72 -5.51 7.84 10.04
N ARG A 73 -4.31 7.28 10.26
CA ARG A 73 -3.42 6.84 9.19
C ARG A 73 -4.08 5.73 8.35
N ILE A 74 -3.70 5.65 7.08
CA ILE A 74 -4.16 4.63 6.14
C ILE A 74 -3.07 3.58 5.92
N ALA A 75 -3.42 2.42 5.33
CA ALA A 75 -2.49 1.30 5.18
C ALA A 75 -1.15 1.69 4.52
N THR A 76 -1.18 2.61 3.56
CA THR A 76 0.01 3.09 2.85
C THR A 76 0.94 3.92 3.73
N ASP A 77 0.42 4.63 4.73
CA ASP A 77 1.23 5.33 5.73
C ASP A 77 2.05 4.35 6.57
N PHE A 78 1.45 3.24 6.99
CA PHE A 78 2.13 2.19 7.76
C PHE A 78 3.15 1.44 6.90
N ILE A 79 2.84 1.19 5.63
CA ILE A 79 3.77 0.58 4.67
C ILE A 79 4.98 1.49 4.45
N SER A 80 4.76 2.79 4.25
CA SER A 80 5.84 3.77 4.11
C SER A 80 6.74 3.78 5.34
N GLU A 81 6.16 3.83 6.54
CA GLU A 81 6.92 3.77 7.79
C GLU A 81 7.70 2.46 7.94
N ALA A 82 7.09 1.31 7.62
CA ALA A 82 7.75 0.01 7.68
C ALA A 82 8.95 -0.11 6.75
N PHE A 83 8.96 0.62 5.62
CA PHE A 83 10.12 0.74 4.74
C PHE A 83 11.18 1.75 5.21
N GLY A 84 11.00 2.37 6.37
CA GLY A 84 11.88 3.41 6.90
C GLY A 84 11.75 4.75 6.18
N LEU A 85 10.65 4.97 5.47
CA LEU A 85 10.31 6.25 4.84
C LEU A 85 9.48 7.12 5.79
N ARG A 86 8.93 8.22 5.27
CA ARG A 86 8.09 9.13 6.07
C ARG A 86 6.91 8.36 6.67
N PRO A 87 6.50 8.65 7.93
CA PRO A 87 5.40 7.96 8.59
C PRO A 87 4.04 8.25 7.95
N THR A 88 3.95 9.26 7.08
CA THR A 88 2.74 9.62 6.34
C THR A 88 3.08 9.93 4.89
N ILE A 89 2.27 9.43 3.96
CA ILE A 89 2.39 9.75 2.54
C ILE A 89 1.62 11.05 2.25
N PRO A 90 2.24 12.07 1.61
CA PRO A 90 1.55 13.31 1.27
C PRO A 90 0.56 13.12 0.10
N ALA A 91 -0.43 14.01 0.02
CA ALA A 91 -1.27 14.13 -1.17
C ALA A 91 -0.45 14.75 -2.32
N TYR A 92 -0.63 14.26 -3.55
CA TYR A 92 0.02 14.77 -4.75
C TYR A 92 -0.37 16.22 -5.05
N LEU A 93 -1.66 16.50 -4.97
CA LEU A 93 -2.25 17.77 -5.40
C LEU A 93 -2.19 18.85 -4.32
N ASP A 94 -1.59 18.55 -3.16
CA ASP A 94 -1.47 19.52 -2.08
C ASP A 94 -0.34 20.52 -2.40
N PRO A 95 -0.65 21.82 -2.55
CA PRO A 95 0.34 22.84 -2.91
C PRO A 95 1.41 23.07 -1.84
N ALA A 96 1.27 22.47 -0.64
CA ALA A 96 2.30 22.50 0.39
C ALA A 96 3.54 21.64 0.10
N TYR A 97 3.51 20.77 -0.93
CA TYR A 97 4.62 19.85 -1.26
C TYR A 97 5.16 20.09 -2.69
N ASN A 98 6.43 19.76 -2.93
CA ASN A 98 7.11 20.02 -4.19
C ASN A 98 7.70 18.75 -4.85
N ILE A 99 8.29 18.89 -6.05
CA ILE A 99 8.84 17.77 -6.83
C ILE A 99 9.92 16.95 -6.11
N SER A 100 10.66 17.56 -5.17
CA SER A 100 11.64 16.84 -4.35
C SER A 100 10.99 15.98 -3.25
N ASP A 101 9.76 16.29 -2.84
CA ASP A 101 8.93 15.43 -1.99
C ASP A 101 8.34 14.25 -2.77
N PHE A 102 8.07 14.42 -4.07
CA PHE A 102 7.48 13.39 -4.94
C PHE A 102 8.47 12.31 -5.37
N ALA A 103 9.78 12.55 -5.25
CA ALA A 103 10.80 11.52 -5.40
C ALA A 103 10.74 10.43 -4.31
N VAL A 104 9.84 10.59 -3.32
CA VAL A 104 9.68 9.71 -2.15
C VAL A 104 8.27 9.07 -2.07
N GLY A 105 7.31 9.53 -2.89
CA GLY A 105 5.98 8.93 -2.96
C GLY A 105 4.84 9.89 -3.33
N VAL A 106 3.87 9.42 -4.11
CA VAL A 106 2.75 10.21 -4.63
C VAL A 106 1.52 9.31 -4.89
N THR A 107 0.29 9.82 -4.71
CA THR A 107 -0.97 9.07 -4.93
C THR A 107 -1.77 9.56 -6.14
N PHE A 108 -2.17 8.69 -7.07
CA PHE A 108 -3.14 9.00 -8.15
C PHE A 108 -4.30 8.01 -8.16
N ALA A 109 -5.53 8.53 -8.28
CA ALA A 109 -6.74 7.73 -8.15
C ALA A 109 -7.70 7.86 -9.34
N SER A 110 -7.71 6.89 -10.26
CA SER A 110 -8.89 6.56 -11.09
C SER A 110 -8.64 5.36 -12.03
N ASN A 111 -9.39 4.28 -11.77
CA ASN A 111 -9.77 3.19 -12.68
C ASN A 111 -8.65 2.37 -13.38
N PHE A 112 -8.15 1.36 -12.66
CA PHE A 112 -7.38 0.25 -13.23
C PHE A 112 -8.29 -0.91 -13.66
N LEU A 113 -8.71 -0.94 -14.92
CA LEU A 113 -9.08 -2.22 -15.53
C LEU A 113 -7.81 -3.06 -15.66
N ALA A 114 -7.87 -4.38 -15.44
CA ALA A 114 -6.68 -5.25 -15.46
C ALA A 114 -5.83 -5.10 -16.75
N GLY A 115 -6.46 -4.77 -17.89
CA GLY A 115 -5.76 -4.46 -19.14
C GLY A 115 -5.03 -3.10 -19.17
N ILE A 116 -5.54 -2.08 -18.47
CA ILE A 116 -4.88 -0.77 -18.30
C ILE A 116 -3.69 -0.93 -17.33
N ALA A 117 -3.82 -1.84 -16.36
CA ALA A 117 -2.80 -2.09 -15.36
C ALA A 117 -1.48 -2.52 -15.96
N GLU A 118 -1.51 -3.47 -16.90
CA GLU A 118 -0.32 -3.97 -17.56
C GLU A 118 0.42 -2.85 -18.32
N GLY A 119 -0.31 -2.06 -19.12
CA GLY A 119 0.27 -0.97 -19.90
C GLY A 119 0.93 0.09 -19.01
N PHE A 120 0.26 0.47 -17.93
CA PHE A 120 0.81 1.42 -16.96
C PHE A 120 2.06 0.88 -16.26
N LEU A 121 2.06 -0.40 -15.86
CA LEU A 121 3.21 -1.01 -15.17
C LEU A 121 4.44 -1.09 -16.07
N ARG A 122 4.25 -1.36 -17.37
CA ARG A 122 5.34 -1.32 -18.35
C ARG A 122 5.86 0.09 -18.57
N GLN A 123 4.99 1.10 -18.58
CA GLN A 123 5.42 2.51 -18.64
C GLN A 123 6.23 2.90 -17.40
N LEU A 124 5.75 2.56 -16.20
CA LEU A 124 6.49 2.77 -14.96
C LEU A 124 7.86 2.08 -14.99
N TYR A 125 7.91 0.84 -15.48
CA TYR A 125 9.16 0.11 -15.65
C TYR A 125 10.11 0.80 -16.64
N GLY A 126 9.59 1.31 -17.76
CA GLY A 126 10.35 2.10 -18.74
C GLY A 126 10.92 3.40 -18.16
N LEU A 127 10.23 4.00 -17.18
CA LEU A 127 10.69 5.15 -16.40
C LEU A 127 11.68 4.79 -15.29
N GLY A 128 12.04 3.51 -15.13
CA GLY A 128 13.03 3.04 -14.16
C GLY A 128 12.44 2.43 -12.88
N ALA A 129 11.11 2.29 -12.76
CA ALA A 129 10.53 1.59 -11.61
C ALA A 129 10.98 0.12 -11.61
N ARG A 130 11.46 -0.35 -10.46
CA ARG A 130 11.92 -1.75 -10.27
C ARG A 130 11.26 -2.46 -9.09
N LYS A 131 10.59 -1.73 -8.19
CA LYS A 131 9.84 -2.31 -7.08
C LYS A 131 8.42 -1.76 -7.13
N ILE A 132 7.43 -2.63 -7.33
CA ILE A 132 6.03 -2.21 -7.52
C ILE A 132 5.12 -3.13 -6.71
N SER A 133 4.19 -2.55 -5.96
CA SER A 133 3.14 -3.32 -5.27
C SER A 133 1.79 -3.07 -5.94
N LEU A 134 1.10 -4.14 -6.33
CA LEU A 134 -0.25 -4.10 -6.88
C LEU A 134 -1.25 -4.45 -5.78
N GLY A 135 -2.14 -3.51 -5.45
CA GLY A 135 -3.23 -3.75 -4.51
C GLY A 135 -4.36 -4.56 -5.15
N GLY A 136 -4.83 -5.59 -4.45
CA GLY A 136 -6.07 -6.28 -4.75
C GLY A 136 -7.29 -5.62 -4.11
N LEU A 137 -8.47 -6.19 -4.38
CA LEU A 137 -9.73 -5.78 -3.79
C LEU A 137 -9.99 -6.49 -2.45
N PRO A 138 -10.56 -5.78 -1.46
CA PRO A 138 -11.07 -6.40 -0.24
C PRO A 138 -12.34 -7.22 -0.54
N PRO A 139 -12.93 -7.93 0.44
CA PRO A 139 -14.22 -8.58 0.26
C PRO A 139 -15.35 -7.54 0.13
N MET A 140 -15.52 -7.02 -1.09
CA MET A 140 -16.42 -5.90 -1.40
C MET A 140 -17.85 -6.14 -0.93
N GLY A 141 -18.35 -7.38 -1.03
CA GLY A 141 -19.69 -7.73 -0.59
C GLY A 141 -19.91 -7.64 0.92
N CYS A 142 -18.84 -7.58 1.70
CA CYS A 142 -18.90 -7.44 3.14
C CYS A 142 -18.71 -6.00 3.63
N MET A 143 -18.54 -5.03 2.72
CA MET A 143 -18.37 -3.64 3.09
C MET A 143 -19.64 -3.08 3.76
N PRO A 144 -19.52 -2.13 4.71
CA PRO A 144 -20.68 -1.62 5.47
C PRO A 144 -21.82 -1.11 4.59
N LEU A 145 -21.49 -0.45 3.47
CA LEU A 145 -22.49 0.06 2.53
C LEU A 145 -23.31 -1.08 1.92
N GLU A 146 -22.66 -2.10 1.35
CA GLU A 146 -23.33 -3.24 0.72
C GLU A 146 -24.16 -4.05 1.71
N ARG A 147 -23.66 -4.23 2.93
CA ARG A 147 -24.42 -4.91 3.99
C ARG A 147 -25.63 -4.11 4.44
N THR A 148 -25.51 -2.79 4.53
CA THR A 148 -26.62 -1.92 4.96
C THR A 148 -27.74 -1.89 3.92
N THR A 149 -27.39 -1.91 2.63
CA THR A 149 -28.36 -1.94 1.53
C THR A 149 -28.93 -3.34 1.26
N ASN A 150 -28.24 -4.40 1.68
CA ASN A 150 -28.72 -5.79 1.62
C ASN A 150 -29.75 -6.11 2.72
N MET A 151 -30.84 -5.34 2.78
CA MET A 151 -31.89 -5.48 3.80
C MET A 151 -32.59 -6.84 3.74
N MET A 152 -32.91 -7.32 2.54
CA MET A 152 -33.55 -8.63 2.33
C MET A 152 -32.62 -9.79 2.71
N GLY A 153 -31.31 -9.64 2.50
CA GLY A 153 -30.30 -10.60 2.92
C GLY A 153 -29.85 -10.43 4.39
N GLN A 154 -30.66 -9.81 5.24
CA GLN A 154 -30.38 -9.64 6.68
C GLN A 154 -29.03 -8.97 6.99
N ARG A 155 -28.59 -8.04 6.14
CA ARG A 155 -27.27 -7.38 6.25
C ARG A 155 -26.09 -8.36 6.21
N ALA A 156 -26.29 -9.54 5.62
CA ALA A 156 -25.22 -10.48 5.30
C ALA A 156 -24.34 -9.92 4.17
N CYS A 157 -23.15 -10.50 4.00
CA CYS A 157 -22.31 -10.19 2.86
C CYS A 157 -23.02 -10.56 1.55
N VAL A 158 -22.79 -9.77 0.51
CA VAL A 158 -23.32 -10.04 -0.83
C VAL A 158 -22.31 -10.86 -1.62
N ASP A 159 -22.52 -12.17 -1.71
CA ASP A 159 -21.53 -13.10 -2.29
C ASP A 159 -21.17 -12.80 -3.74
N ARG A 160 -22.12 -12.27 -4.54
CA ARG A 160 -21.87 -11.90 -5.94
C ARG A 160 -20.71 -10.91 -6.08
N TYR A 161 -20.58 -9.96 -5.15
CA TYR A 161 -19.50 -8.97 -5.17
C TYR A 161 -18.19 -9.56 -4.68
N ASN A 162 -18.25 -10.51 -3.75
CA ASN A 162 -17.07 -11.23 -3.28
C ASN A 162 -16.49 -12.13 -4.38
N VAL A 163 -17.33 -12.78 -5.20
CA VAL A 163 -16.89 -13.55 -6.37
C VAL A 163 -16.17 -12.64 -7.38
N VAL A 164 -16.74 -11.47 -7.68
CA VAL A 164 -16.10 -10.50 -8.58
C VAL A 164 -14.76 -10.01 -8.02
N ALA A 165 -14.69 -9.72 -6.71
CA ALA A 165 -13.45 -9.33 -6.06
C ALA A 165 -12.39 -10.43 -6.11
N ALA A 166 -12.78 -11.70 -5.90
CA ALA A 166 -11.89 -12.84 -5.98
C ALA A 166 -11.36 -13.08 -7.40
N ASP A 167 -12.21 -12.99 -8.42
CA ASP A 167 -11.82 -13.11 -9.84
C ASP A 167 -10.84 -12.00 -10.24
N PHE A 168 -11.13 -10.75 -9.86
CA PHE A 168 -10.21 -9.63 -10.08
C PHE A 168 -8.86 -9.87 -9.41
N ASN A 169 -8.84 -10.32 -8.15
CA ASN A 169 -7.61 -10.62 -7.43
C ASN A 169 -6.79 -11.74 -8.08
N GLY A 170 -7.46 -12.78 -8.59
CA GLY A 170 -6.81 -13.85 -9.38
C GLY A 170 -6.14 -13.30 -10.63
N LYS A 171 -6.82 -12.42 -11.38
CA LYS A 171 -6.26 -11.75 -12.57
C LYS A 171 -5.06 -10.88 -12.23
N MET A 172 -5.10 -10.14 -11.12
CA MET A 172 -3.99 -9.29 -10.68
C MET A 172 -2.77 -10.10 -10.22
N ASN A 173 -3.00 -11.25 -9.57
CA ASN A 173 -1.93 -12.17 -9.23
C ASN A 173 -1.26 -12.73 -10.50
N ASN A 174 -2.04 -13.22 -11.45
CA ASN A 174 -1.52 -13.73 -12.73
C ASN A 174 -0.76 -12.65 -13.51
N LEU A 175 -1.25 -11.40 -13.50
CA LEU A 175 -0.57 -10.26 -14.12
C LEU A 175 0.78 -9.99 -13.45
N THR A 176 0.85 -10.10 -12.12
CA THR A 176 2.09 -9.94 -11.36
C THR A 176 3.11 -11.01 -11.72
N GLU A 177 2.69 -12.27 -11.80
CA GLU A 177 3.55 -13.40 -12.21
C GLU A 177 4.07 -13.19 -13.64
N LYS A 178 3.17 -12.83 -14.56
CA LYS A 178 3.53 -12.50 -15.95
C LYS A 178 4.57 -11.39 -16.03
N LEU A 179 4.34 -10.26 -15.36
CA LEU A 179 5.24 -9.11 -15.44
C LEU A 179 6.58 -9.37 -14.78
N ASN A 180 6.65 -10.14 -13.69
CA ASN A 180 7.93 -10.55 -13.09
C ASN A 180 8.74 -11.46 -14.03
N ALA A 181 8.07 -12.30 -14.83
CA ALA A 181 8.76 -13.14 -15.82
C ALA A 181 9.28 -12.32 -17.02
N GLU A 182 8.55 -11.27 -17.42
CA GLU A 182 8.86 -10.49 -18.62
C GLU A 182 9.72 -9.26 -18.40
N LEU A 183 9.83 -8.74 -17.16
CA LEU A 183 10.54 -7.50 -16.85
C LEU A 183 11.78 -7.79 -15.98
N PRO A 184 12.97 -7.95 -16.59
CA PRO A 184 14.19 -8.28 -15.86
C PRO A 184 14.53 -7.27 -14.78
N GLY A 185 14.81 -7.74 -13.56
CA GLY A 185 15.16 -6.90 -12.43
C GLY A 185 14.01 -6.10 -11.84
N ALA A 186 12.77 -6.25 -12.35
CA ALA A 186 11.59 -5.79 -11.65
C ALA A 186 11.21 -6.80 -10.55
N GLN A 187 10.75 -6.28 -9.42
CA GLN A 187 10.14 -7.00 -8.33
C GLN A 187 8.73 -6.44 -8.14
N ILE A 188 7.75 -7.15 -8.67
CA ILE A 188 6.35 -6.78 -8.60
C ILE A 188 5.68 -7.72 -7.60
N VAL A 189 4.96 -7.16 -6.63
CA VAL A 189 4.29 -7.94 -5.57
C VAL A 189 2.80 -7.68 -5.63
N PHE A 190 2.00 -8.74 -5.61
CA PHE A 190 0.56 -8.62 -5.44
C PHE A 190 0.23 -8.62 -3.95
N SER A 191 -0.37 -7.52 -3.48
CA SER A 191 -0.82 -7.33 -2.11
C SER A 191 -2.33 -7.57 -2.06
N ASN A 192 -2.73 -8.76 -1.60
CA ASN A 192 -4.13 -9.17 -1.55
C ASN A 192 -4.77 -8.88 -0.16
N PRO A 193 -5.59 -7.83 -0.01
CA PRO A 193 -6.23 -7.53 1.27
C PRO A 193 -7.43 -8.43 1.57
N TYR A 194 -7.88 -9.27 0.62
CA TYR A 194 -9.13 -10.02 0.73
C TYR A 194 -9.18 -10.94 1.95
N PHE A 195 -8.19 -11.83 2.09
CA PHE A 195 -8.19 -12.83 3.17
C PHE A 195 -7.94 -12.23 4.55
N PRO A 196 -6.97 -11.31 4.75
CA PRO A 196 -6.79 -10.66 6.05
C PRO A 196 -8.05 -9.92 6.51
N LEU A 197 -8.69 -9.15 5.63
CA LEU A 197 -9.92 -8.43 5.97
C LEU A 197 -11.10 -9.37 6.19
N MET A 198 -11.23 -10.44 5.41
CA MET A 198 -12.26 -11.45 5.66
C MET A 198 -12.08 -12.13 7.02
N GLY A 199 -10.83 -12.38 7.45
CA GLY A 199 -10.51 -12.88 8.79
C GLY A 199 -10.99 -11.94 9.89
N ILE A 200 -10.69 -10.64 9.77
CA ILE A 200 -11.14 -9.60 10.69
C ILE A 200 -12.67 -9.54 10.74
N ILE A 201 -13.34 -9.60 9.60
CA ILE A 201 -14.81 -9.53 9.50
C ILE A 201 -15.47 -10.75 10.17
N ARG A 202 -14.90 -11.94 10.01
CA ARG A 202 -15.45 -13.19 10.54
C ARG A 202 -15.14 -13.39 12.02
N GLN A 203 -13.98 -12.95 12.49
CA GLN A 203 -13.49 -13.18 13.86
C GLN A 203 -12.83 -11.92 14.42
N PRO A 204 -13.58 -10.82 14.63
CA PRO A 204 -13.01 -9.54 15.06
C PRO A 204 -12.28 -9.65 16.41
N SER A 205 -12.74 -10.53 17.30
CA SER A 205 -12.15 -10.75 18.64
C SER A 205 -10.69 -11.21 18.61
N LEU A 206 -10.20 -11.75 17.49
CA LEU A 206 -8.78 -12.12 17.35
C LEU A 206 -7.88 -10.93 17.00
N TYR A 207 -8.46 -9.80 16.59
CA TYR A 207 -7.73 -8.63 16.08
C TYR A 207 -7.93 -7.39 16.95
N GLY A 208 -8.69 -7.51 18.04
CA GLY A 208 -9.00 -6.43 18.96
C GLY A 208 -10.28 -6.72 19.74
N THR A 209 -10.52 -5.93 20.78
CA THR A 209 -11.71 -5.97 21.63
C THR A 209 -12.73 -4.93 21.21
#